data_AF-A0A8T5SUK7-F1
#
_entry.id   AF-A0A8T5SUK7-F1
#
_cell.length_a   1.000
_cell.length_b   1.000
_cell.length_c   1.000
_cell.angle_alpha   90.00
_cell.angle_beta   90.00
_cell.angle_gamma   90.00
#
_symmetry.space_group_name_H-M   'P 1'
#
loop_
_entity.id
_entity.type
_entity.pdbx_description
1 polymer ?
#
loop_
_entity_poly.entity_id
_entity_poly.type
_entity_poly.pdbx_seq_one_letter_code
_entity_poly.pdbx_strand_id
1 'polypeptide(L)'
;MKVTYERYPDLPKFLKTFVEYAATTLQARSIILTGDIVLDDFSNRYSTIDIIVILEKNLWDKDYDTIDEFVNRLVVVNKEYTHISRIFFLPYALLSNPRVIHEDIEGMIVHKLHQEIISKYPLVQSEDYLIREKGYVLYGEDIRQHFPIPPIDGFWHQFLEQFSLLEKGARSYPFQHTDIPDYDKAVNWILDFSQILYSLKNNDIIGKMKSAYWFTNEHPGRMGDFVVEVANCRKRNISLSSILEVVTRSRELMLFTLERVFRIKGIHIAKLRDLLKIEDETANFSRVFMEVRNIIENLR
;
A
#
# COMPACT_ATOMS: atom_id res chain seq x y z
N MET A 1 -12.64 -16.04 14.00
CA MET A 1 -11.19 -15.77 14.08
C MET A 1 -10.75 -15.27 12.70
N LYS A 2 -9.80 -14.34 12.58
CA LYS A 2 -9.34 -13.86 11.27
C LYS A 2 -8.58 -14.97 10.54
N VAL A 3 -8.79 -15.12 9.23
CA VAL A 3 -8.06 -16.11 8.40
C VAL A 3 -6.56 -15.86 8.47
N THR A 4 -6.16 -14.59 8.58
CA THR A 4 -4.78 -14.17 8.81
C THR A 4 -4.17 -14.81 10.06
N TYR A 5 -4.88 -14.83 11.19
CA TYR A 5 -4.34 -15.39 12.44
C TYR A 5 -4.35 -16.91 12.46
N GLU A 6 -5.24 -17.55 11.70
CA GLU A 6 -5.19 -18.98 11.44
C GLU A 6 -3.96 -19.37 10.61
N ARG A 7 -3.60 -18.55 9.61
CA ARG A 7 -2.42 -18.77 8.77
C ARG A 7 -1.10 -18.41 9.48
N TYR A 8 -1.14 -17.44 10.39
CA TYR A 8 0.02 -16.90 11.09
C TYR A 8 -0.24 -16.88 12.62
N PRO A 9 -0.16 -18.04 13.29
CA PRO A 9 -0.56 -18.17 14.70
C PRO A 9 0.35 -17.40 15.67
N ASP A 10 1.59 -17.09 15.28
CA ASP A 10 2.53 -16.32 16.11
C ASP A 10 2.32 -14.79 16.01
N LEU A 11 1.59 -14.32 14.99
CA LEU A 11 1.37 -12.89 14.76
C LEU A 11 0.64 -12.20 15.92
N PRO A 12 -0.44 -12.76 16.51
CA PRO A 12 -1.07 -12.19 17.70
C PRO A 12 -0.10 -12.04 18.88
N LYS A 13 0.79 -13.02 19.09
CA LYS A 13 1.80 -12.97 20.16
C LYS A 13 2.81 -11.85 19.90
N PHE A 14 3.29 -11.71 18.67
CA PHE A 14 4.16 -10.61 18.27
C PHE A 14 3.52 -9.24 18.49
N LEU A 15 2.27 -9.05 18.03
CA LEU A 15 1.54 -7.79 18.22
C LEU A 15 1.31 -7.47 19.71
N LYS A 16 1.05 -8.49 20.54
CA LYS A 16 0.92 -8.32 21.99
C LYS A 16 2.23 -7.83 22.60
N THR A 17 3.36 -8.49 22.28
CA THR A 17 4.68 -8.07 22.78
C THR A 17 5.06 -6.68 22.28
N PHE A 18 4.74 -6.35 21.03
CA PHE A 18 4.90 -5.00 20.49
C PHE A 18 4.19 -3.96 21.36
N VAL A 19 2.91 -4.19 21.66
CA VAL A 19 2.10 -3.29 22.49
C VAL A 19 2.66 -3.14 23.89
N GLU A 20 3.01 -4.25 24.55
CA GLU A 20 3.57 -4.24 25.91
C GLU A 20 4.85 -3.39 25.99
N TYR A 21 5.74 -3.50 25.01
CA TYR A 21 6.96 -2.68 24.96
C TYR A 21 6.71 -1.24 24.57
N ALA A 22 5.87 -0.97 23.58
CA ALA A 22 5.60 0.39 23.12
C ALA A 22 4.86 1.19 24.21
N ALA A 23 3.88 0.58 24.89
CA ALA A 23 3.15 1.22 25.98
C ALA A 23 4.03 1.58 27.16
N THR A 24 5.00 0.73 27.50
CA THR A 24 5.89 0.94 28.66
C THR A 24 7.07 1.87 28.36
N THR A 25 7.56 1.86 27.12
CA THR A 25 8.82 2.53 26.78
C THR A 25 8.61 3.87 26.09
N LEU A 26 7.56 4.01 25.27
CA LEU A 26 7.41 5.14 24.34
C LEU A 26 6.32 6.14 24.73
N GLN A 27 5.66 5.97 25.87
CA GLN A 27 4.52 6.81 26.28
C GLN A 27 3.47 6.93 25.16
N ALA A 28 3.14 5.79 24.55
CA ALA A 28 2.18 5.74 23.46
C ALA A 28 0.77 6.10 23.97
N ARG A 29 0.14 7.10 23.36
CA ARG A 29 -1.26 7.46 23.60
C ARG A 29 -2.21 6.45 22.96
N SER A 30 -1.84 5.96 21.77
CA SER A 30 -2.61 4.97 21.01
C SER A 30 -1.67 4.16 20.12
N ILE A 31 -2.00 2.88 19.94
CA ILE A 31 -1.32 2.00 18.97
C ILE A 31 -2.39 1.43 18.06
N ILE A 32 -2.27 1.66 16.76
CA ILE A 32 -3.27 1.29 15.77
C ILE A 32 -2.63 0.39 14.72
N LEU A 33 -3.23 -0.77 14.51
CA LEU A 33 -2.88 -1.66 13.40
C LEU A 33 -3.68 -1.27 12.15
N THR A 34 -3.02 -1.28 10.99
CA THR A 34 -3.65 -0.98 9.68
C THR A 34 -3.14 -1.94 8.60
N GLY A 35 -3.45 -1.64 7.33
CA GLY A 35 -2.95 -2.38 6.16
C GLY A 35 -3.52 -3.80 5.98
N ASP A 36 -2.71 -4.70 5.45
CA ASP A 36 -3.16 -6.02 4.98
C ASP A 36 -3.71 -6.91 6.12
N ILE A 37 -3.23 -6.75 7.36
CA ILE A 37 -3.76 -7.51 8.51
C ILE A 37 -5.20 -7.08 8.84
N VAL A 38 -5.50 -5.77 8.81
CA VAL A 38 -6.87 -5.31 9.11
C VAL A 38 -7.85 -5.75 8.03
N LEU A 39 -7.39 -5.82 6.78
CA LEU A 39 -8.15 -6.28 5.61
C LEU A 39 -8.32 -7.81 5.52
N ASP A 40 -7.69 -8.55 6.43
CA ASP A 40 -7.62 -10.03 6.45
C ASP A 40 -6.99 -10.61 5.18
N ASP A 41 -5.90 -9.97 4.71
CA ASP A 41 -5.21 -10.30 3.47
C ASP A 41 -3.68 -10.31 3.59
N PHE A 42 -3.19 -10.57 4.81
CA PHE A 42 -1.76 -10.59 5.09
C PHE A 42 -1.06 -11.81 4.47
N SER A 43 0.13 -11.56 3.93
CA SER A 43 1.11 -12.54 3.45
C SER A 43 2.50 -12.09 3.89
N ASN A 44 3.22 -12.93 4.63
CA ASN A 44 4.57 -12.61 5.10
C ASN A 44 5.60 -12.37 3.98
N ARG A 45 5.35 -12.88 2.75
CA ARG A 45 6.21 -12.63 1.58
C ARG A 45 5.92 -11.30 0.90
N TYR A 46 4.66 -10.88 0.86
CA TYR A 46 4.19 -9.79 0.02
C TYR A 46 3.59 -8.61 0.80
N SER A 47 3.52 -8.68 2.13
CA SER A 47 2.84 -7.68 2.95
C SER A 47 3.80 -7.08 3.96
N THR A 48 3.44 -5.89 4.39
CA THR A 48 4.06 -5.22 5.52
C THR A 48 3.11 -5.29 6.72
N ILE A 49 3.66 -5.34 7.93
CA ILE A 49 2.91 -5.14 9.17
C ILE A 49 2.91 -3.63 9.45
N ASP A 50 1.82 -2.96 9.10
CA ASP A 50 1.70 -1.51 9.26
C ASP A 50 1.13 -1.16 10.65
N ILE A 51 1.93 -0.48 11.47
CA ILE A 51 1.56 -0.09 12.83
C ILE A 51 1.77 1.42 13.01
N ILE A 52 0.74 2.11 13.50
CA ILE A 52 0.81 3.53 13.86
C ILE A 52 0.87 3.64 15.38
N VAL A 53 1.95 4.19 15.90
CA VAL A 53 2.13 4.55 17.31
C VAL A 53 1.97 6.05 17.44
N ILE A 54 0.91 6.47 18.12
CA ILE A 54 0.66 7.88 18.39
C ILE A 54 1.23 8.23 19.76
N LEU A 55 2.13 9.19 19.78
CA LEU A 55 2.88 9.61 20.97
C LEU A 55 2.21 10.81 21.63
N GLU A 56 2.27 10.89 22.96
CA GLU A 56 1.75 12.05 23.69
C GLU A 56 2.58 13.32 23.48
N LYS A 57 3.88 13.16 23.22
CA LYS A 57 4.86 14.24 23.06
C LYS A 57 5.55 14.19 21.70
N ASN A 58 6.18 15.30 21.33
CA ASN A 58 7.10 15.35 20.19
C ASN A 58 8.34 14.48 20.45
N LEU A 59 8.96 13.96 19.39
CA LEU A 59 10.25 13.28 19.47
C LEU A 59 11.39 14.28 19.58
N TRP A 60 12.45 13.86 20.28
CA TRP A 60 13.72 14.57 20.46
C TRP A 60 14.84 13.52 20.47
N ASP A 61 16.12 13.93 20.41
CA ASP A 61 17.28 13.03 20.30
C ASP A 61 17.22 11.78 21.20
N LYS A 62 16.92 11.95 22.50
CA LYS A 62 16.82 10.84 23.47
C LYS A 62 15.72 9.81 23.16
N ASP A 63 14.68 10.22 22.44
CA ASP A 63 13.58 9.36 22.05
C ASP A 63 13.97 8.50 20.84
N TYR A 64 14.92 8.94 20.00
CA TYR A 64 15.48 8.12 18.91
C TYR A 64 16.25 6.92 19.46
N ASP A 65 17.14 7.13 20.44
CA ASP A 65 17.84 6.03 21.13
C ASP A 65 16.86 5.05 21.78
N THR A 66 15.78 5.57 22.35
CA THR A 66 14.73 4.74 22.97
C THR A 66 14.00 3.89 21.92
N ILE A 67 13.74 4.45 20.73
CA ILE A 67 13.12 3.70 19.63
C ILE A 67 14.10 2.68 19.04
N ASP A 68 15.40 2.99 18.96
CA ASP A 68 16.44 2.03 18.58
C ASP A 68 16.44 0.80 19.49
N GLU A 69 16.46 1.03 20.80
CA GLU A 69 16.36 -0.03 21.80
C GLU A 69 15.08 -0.84 21.65
N PHE A 70 13.94 -0.17 21.42
CA PHE A 70 12.66 -0.81 21.18
C PHE A 70 12.71 -1.72 19.95
N VAL A 71 13.20 -1.23 18.80
CA VAL A 71 13.30 -1.99 17.55
C VAL A 71 14.26 -3.17 17.73
N ASN A 72 15.41 -2.97 18.38
CA ASN A 72 16.37 -4.05 18.67
C ASN A 72 15.75 -5.15 19.53
N ARG A 73 14.94 -4.79 20.54
CA ARG A 73 14.20 -5.77 21.35
C ARG A 73 13.18 -6.54 20.51
N LEU A 74 12.46 -5.88 19.60
CA LEU A 74 11.53 -6.57 18.69
C LEU A 74 12.26 -7.57 17.78
N VAL A 75 13.44 -7.23 17.27
CA VAL A 75 14.27 -8.15 16.46
C VAL A 75 14.62 -9.41 17.26
N VAL A 76 14.97 -9.28 18.55
CA VAL A 76 15.26 -10.41 19.43
C VAL A 76 14.03 -11.30 19.66
N VAL A 77 12.84 -10.70 19.77
CA VAL A 77 11.58 -11.43 19.97
C VAL A 77 11.14 -12.16 18.70
N ASN A 78 11.10 -11.46 17.57
CA ASN A 78 10.73 -12.03 16.28
C ASN A 78 11.36 -11.22 15.14
N LYS A 79 12.50 -11.71 14.66
CA LYS A 79 13.25 -11.10 13.56
C LYS A 79 12.42 -11.01 12.28
N GLU A 80 11.68 -12.05 11.91
CA GLU A 80 10.92 -12.11 10.65
C GLU A 80 9.86 -10.99 10.60
N TYR A 81 8.98 -10.92 11.61
CA TYR A 81 7.93 -9.90 11.65
C TYR A 81 8.47 -8.49 11.81
N THR A 82 9.54 -8.31 12.57
CA THR A 82 10.16 -6.98 12.71
C THR A 82 10.72 -6.49 11.37
N HIS A 83 11.35 -7.36 10.57
CA HIS A 83 11.89 -6.99 9.27
C HIS A 83 10.82 -6.62 8.23
N ILE A 84 9.61 -7.13 8.35
CA ILE A 84 8.49 -6.78 7.47
C ILE A 84 7.55 -5.77 8.12
N SER A 85 7.91 -5.18 9.25
CA SER A 85 7.11 -4.12 9.88
C SER A 85 7.45 -2.74 9.29
N ARG A 86 6.41 -1.91 9.17
CA ARG A 86 6.52 -0.47 8.95
C ARG A 86 5.80 0.20 10.10
N ILE A 87 6.58 0.83 10.97
CA ILE A 87 6.11 1.42 12.21
C ILE A 87 6.23 2.92 12.09
N PHE A 88 5.14 3.63 12.36
CA PHE A 88 5.10 5.08 12.34
C PHE A 88 4.99 5.56 13.78
N PHE A 89 5.99 6.31 14.25
CA PHE A 89 5.98 6.98 15.54
C PHE A 89 5.62 8.44 15.31
N LEU A 90 4.34 8.77 15.50
CA LEU A 90 3.80 10.09 15.18
C LEU A 90 3.41 10.83 16.46
N PRO A 91 3.98 12.00 16.75
CA PRO A 91 3.42 12.89 17.76
C PRO A 91 1.96 13.20 17.46
N TYR A 92 1.12 13.22 18.49
CA TYR A 92 -0.30 13.55 18.35
C TYR A 92 -0.52 14.90 17.65
N ALA A 93 0.40 15.86 17.86
CA ALA A 93 0.36 17.17 17.23
C ALA A 93 0.44 17.13 15.69
N LEU A 94 1.09 16.12 15.08
CA LEU A 94 1.12 15.96 13.62
C LEU A 94 -0.26 15.68 13.01
N LEU A 95 -1.20 15.13 13.79
CA LEU A 95 -2.56 14.86 13.32
C LEU A 95 -3.39 16.13 13.13
N SER A 96 -3.04 17.22 13.83
CA SER A 96 -3.81 18.47 13.81
C SER A 96 -3.74 19.21 12.47
N ASN A 97 -2.62 19.07 11.74
CA ASN A 97 -2.46 19.64 10.41
C ASN A 97 -1.58 18.75 9.51
N PRO A 98 -2.16 17.75 8.84
CA PRO A 98 -1.45 16.72 8.08
C PRO A 98 -0.77 17.22 6.79
N ARG A 99 -0.95 18.50 6.40
CA ARG A 99 -0.44 19.02 5.11
C ARG A 99 0.56 20.14 5.25
N VAL A 100 0.94 20.48 6.47
CA VAL A 100 1.93 21.51 6.79
C VAL A 100 3.23 20.86 7.24
N ILE A 101 4.36 21.44 6.83
CA ILE A 101 5.68 21.07 7.39
C ILE A 101 5.75 21.74 8.76
N HIS A 102 6.01 20.94 9.79
CA HIS A 102 6.16 21.44 11.14
C HIS A 102 7.65 21.58 11.43
N GLU A 103 8.14 22.81 11.62
CA GLU A 103 9.56 23.05 11.90
C GLU A 103 9.99 22.47 13.27
N ASP A 104 9.06 22.37 14.22
CA ASP A 104 9.32 21.98 15.60
C ASP A 104 8.66 20.64 16.02
N ILE A 105 8.14 19.87 15.05
CA ILE A 105 7.48 18.58 15.33
C ILE A 105 8.09 17.49 14.46
N GLU A 106 8.81 16.58 15.12
CA GLU A 106 9.42 15.42 14.49
C GLU A 106 8.69 14.13 14.89
N GLY A 107 8.41 13.31 13.89
CA GLY A 107 8.06 11.90 14.03
C GLY A 107 9.17 11.02 13.45
N MET A 108 8.94 9.71 13.47
CA MET A 108 9.87 8.76 12.87
C MET A 108 9.14 7.62 12.17
N ILE A 109 9.67 7.17 11.04
CA ILE A 109 9.24 5.95 10.36
C ILE A 109 10.35 4.93 10.50
N VAL A 110 10.00 3.72 10.92
CA VAL A 110 10.89 2.57 10.89
C VAL A 110 10.35 1.54 9.91
N HIS A 111 11.14 1.21 8.87
CA HIS A 111 10.77 0.21 7.87
C HIS A 111 11.98 -0.62 7.49
N LYS A 112 11.88 -1.96 7.60
CA LYS A 112 13.02 -2.88 7.35
C LYS A 112 14.26 -2.51 8.17
N LEU A 113 14.06 -2.05 9.40
CA LEU A 113 15.09 -1.51 10.30
C LEU A 113 15.76 -0.21 9.85
N HIS A 114 15.37 0.35 8.69
CA HIS A 114 15.78 1.70 8.31
C HIS A 114 14.90 2.71 9.03
N GLN A 115 15.51 3.79 9.50
CA GLN A 115 14.85 4.83 10.26
C GLN A 115 14.92 6.15 9.50
N GLU A 116 13.79 6.83 9.46
CA GLU A 116 13.63 8.10 8.77
C GLU A 116 12.93 9.07 9.72
N ILE A 117 13.63 10.14 10.10
CA ILE A 117 13.03 11.26 10.82
C ILE A 117 12.17 12.05 9.85
N ILE A 118 10.96 12.40 10.29
CA ILE A 118 9.96 13.09 9.46
C ILE A 118 9.42 14.32 10.18
N SER A 119 9.34 15.44 9.46
CA SER A 119 8.70 16.69 9.93
C SER A 119 7.36 16.96 9.24
N LYS A 120 6.94 16.04 8.36
CA LYS A 120 5.68 16.09 7.62
C LYS A 120 4.88 14.83 7.88
N TYR A 121 3.57 14.98 7.91
CA TYR A 121 2.65 13.85 7.97
C TYR A 121 2.89 12.86 6.81
N PRO A 122 3.16 11.58 7.11
CA PRO A 122 3.69 10.66 6.11
C PRO A 122 2.61 9.82 5.41
N LEU A 123 1.37 9.87 5.89
CA LEU A 123 0.32 8.98 5.42
C LEU A 123 -0.39 9.53 4.18
N VAL A 124 -0.71 8.64 3.25
CA VAL A 124 -1.52 8.95 2.08
C VAL A 124 -3.02 8.78 2.38
N GLN A 125 -3.87 9.33 1.51
CA GLN A 125 -5.33 9.35 1.72
C GLN A 125 -5.95 7.96 1.92
N SER A 126 -5.44 6.90 1.27
CA SER A 126 -5.91 5.52 1.53
C SER A 126 -5.51 5.01 2.91
N GLU A 127 -4.32 5.38 3.40
CA GLU A 127 -3.87 4.97 4.73
C GLU A 127 -4.74 5.65 5.79
N ASP A 128 -5.05 6.94 5.60
CA ASP A 128 -6.01 7.68 6.44
C ASP A 128 -7.39 7.01 6.45
N TYR A 129 -7.94 6.70 5.27
CA TYR A 129 -9.21 5.97 5.15
C TYR A 129 -9.16 4.64 5.89
N LEU A 130 -8.12 3.83 5.66
CA LEU A 130 -7.97 2.52 6.27
C LEU A 130 -7.91 2.62 7.78
N ILE A 131 -7.15 3.57 8.33
CA ILE A 131 -7.03 3.77 9.77
C ILE A 131 -8.39 4.17 10.36
N ARG A 132 -9.06 5.16 9.76
CA ARG A 132 -10.37 5.66 10.22
C ARG A 132 -11.44 4.58 10.24
N GLU A 133 -11.61 3.91 9.11
CA GLU A 133 -12.78 3.05 8.88
C GLU A 133 -12.53 1.59 9.26
N LYS A 134 -11.28 1.13 9.17
CA LYS A 134 -10.92 -0.30 9.29
C LYS A 134 -9.80 -0.60 10.29
N GLY A 135 -9.10 0.42 10.77
CA GLY A 135 -7.96 0.29 11.67
C GLY A 135 -8.36 -0.32 13.01
N TYR A 136 -7.46 -1.10 13.62
CA TYR A 136 -7.69 -1.72 14.91
C TYR A 136 -6.85 -1.07 15.98
N VAL A 137 -7.49 -0.50 17.00
CA VAL A 137 -6.81 0.02 18.18
C VAL A 137 -6.32 -1.18 19.00
N LEU A 138 -5.00 -1.36 19.04
CA LEU A 138 -4.34 -2.39 19.84
C LEU A 138 -4.12 -1.94 21.29
N TYR A 139 -4.00 -0.63 21.52
CA TYR A 139 -3.75 -0.04 22.84
C TYR A 139 -4.17 1.43 22.89
N GLY A 140 -4.57 1.89 24.07
CA GLY A 140 -4.80 3.30 24.37
C GLY A 140 -6.14 3.83 23.88
N GLU A 141 -6.19 5.14 23.63
CA GLU A 141 -7.40 5.83 23.18
C GLU A 141 -7.74 5.50 21.72
N ASP A 142 -9.03 5.35 21.41
CA ASP A 142 -9.49 5.32 20.02
C ASP A 142 -9.51 6.73 19.45
N ILE A 143 -8.45 7.06 18.71
CA ILE A 143 -8.24 8.35 18.06
C ILE A 143 -8.35 8.25 16.54
N ARG A 144 -8.91 7.16 16.01
CA ARG A 144 -9.05 6.96 14.56
C ARG A 144 -9.80 8.12 13.91
N GLN A 145 -10.80 8.68 14.58
CA GLN A 145 -11.55 9.86 14.10
C GLN A 145 -10.73 11.15 13.98
N HIS A 146 -9.51 11.22 14.54
CA HIS A 146 -8.62 12.38 14.39
C HIS A 146 -7.74 12.32 13.14
N PHE A 147 -7.67 11.17 12.46
CA PHE A 147 -6.97 11.07 11.19
C PHE A 147 -7.71 11.88 10.11
N PRO A 148 -7.03 12.39 9.07
CA PRO A 148 -7.67 13.23 8.06
C PRO A 148 -8.81 12.49 7.35
N ILE A 149 -9.91 13.19 7.07
CA ILE A 149 -11.00 12.64 6.25
C ILE A 149 -10.58 12.73 4.78
N PRO A 150 -10.53 11.62 4.03
CA PRO A 150 -10.31 11.68 2.59
C PRO A 150 -11.43 12.51 1.93
N PRO A 151 -11.13 13.32 0.90
CA PRO A 151 -12.18 14.08 0.22
C PRO A 151 -13.19 13.14 -0.44
N ILE A 152 -14.35 13.67 -0.85
CA ILE A 152 -15.42 12.90 -1.52
C ILE A 152 -14.89 12.14 -2.76
N ASP A 153 -13.89 12.70 -3.43
CA ASP A 153 -13.16 12.09 -4.55
C ASP A 153 -11.75 11.58 -4.15
N GLY A 154 -11.58 11.17 -2.89
CA GLY A 154 -10.30 10.80 -2.29
C GLY A 154 -9.51 9.76 -3.08
N PHE A 155 -10.16 8.68 -3.51
CA PHE A 155 -9.47 7.65 -4.30
C PHE A 155 -9.05 8.12 -5.69
N TRP A 156 -9.74 9.10 -6.26
CA TRP A 156 -9.32 9.72 -7.52
C TRP A 156 -8.11 10.62 -7.32
N HIS A 157 -8.15 11.50 -6.32
CA HIS A 157 -7.00 12.34 -5.99
C HIS A 157 -5.78 11.49 -5.64
N GLN A 158 -5.97 10.43 -4.87
CA GLN A 158 -4.92 9.47 -4.57
C GLN A 158 -4.36 8.82 -5.84
N PHE A 159 -5.20 8.35 -6.77
CA PHE A 159 -4.74 7.81 -8.04
C PHE A 159 -3.85 8.81 -8.78
N LEU A 160 -4.26 10.09 -8.84
CA LEU A 160 -3.49 11.16 -9.47
C LEU A 160 -2.15 11.43 -8.76
N GLU A 161 -2.15 11.44 -7.42
CA GLU A 161 -0.93 11.63 -6.61
C GLU A 161 0.05 10.47 -6.77
N GLN A 162 -0.45 9.25 -6.86
CA GLN A 162 0.36 8.02 -6.95
C GLN A 162 0.68 7.60 -8.39
N PHE A 163 0.19 8.34 -9.40
CA PHE A 163 0.40 7.98 -10.80
C PHE A 163 1.89 7.86 -11.18
N SER A 164 2.75 8.71 -10.61
CA SER A 164 4.20 8.66 -10.82
C SER A 164 4.84 7.37 -10.27
N LEU A 165 4.31 6.84 -9.16
CA LEU A 165 4.72 5.56 -8.61
C LEU A 165 4.26 4.42 -9.50
N LEU A 166 3.02 4.46 -10.00
CA LEU A 166 2.49 3.49 -10.96
C LEU A 166 3.33 3.46 -12.24
N GLU A 167 3.72 4.62 -12.76
CA GLU A 167 4.64 4.72 -13.88
C GLU A 167 6.01 4.12 -13.59
N LYS A 168 6.60 4.42 -12.42
CA LYS A 168 7.88 3.84 -12.01
C LYS A 168 7.78 2.31 -11.92
N GLY A 169 6.74 1.80 -11.27
CA GLY A 169 6.48 0.36 -11.17
C GLY A 169 6.32 -0.30 -12.54
N ALA A 170 5.57 0.33 -13.43
CA ALA A 170 5.37 -0.10 -14.82
C ALA A 170 6.63 -0.03 -15.70
N ARG A 171 7.68 0.66 -15.27
CA ARG A 171 8.99 0.62 -15.93
C ARG A 171 9.89 -0.47 -15.34
N SER A 172 9.70 -0.84 -14.07
CA SER A 172 10.64 -1.70 -13.35
C SER A 172 10.25 -3.17 -13.24
N TYR A 173 8.97 -3.52 -13.28
CA TYR A 173 8.49 -4.86 -12.90
C TYR A 173 7.21 -5.23 -13.64
N PRO A 174 6.93 -6.46 -14.10
CA PRO A 174 7.62 -7.18 -15.16
C PRO A 174 7.43 -6.54 -16.56
N PHE A 175 7.20 -5.22 -16.62
CA PHE A 175 6.66 -4.54 -17.80
C PHE A 175 7.70 -4.03 -18.81
N GLN A 176 8.98 -3.95 -18.45
CA GLN A 176 10.09 -3.72 -19.38
C GLN A 176 11.06 -4.91 -19.32
N HIS A 177 11.76 -5.16 -20.44
CA HIS A 177 12.83 -6.17 -20.54
C HIS A 177 14.02 -5.73 -19.69
N THR A 178 13.85 -5.70 -18.37
CA THR A 178 14.99 -5.67 -17.47
C THR A 178 15.64 -7.04 -17.54
N ASP A 179 16.97 -7.08 -17.51
CA ASP A 179 17.70 -8.36 -17.54
C ASP A 179 17.35 -9.26 -16.33
N ILE A 180 16.76 -8.68 -15.28
CA ILE A 180 16.34 -9.35 -14.04
C ILE A 180 15.01 -8.75 -13.55
N PRO A 181 13.85 -9.26 -13.99
CA PRO A 181 12.55 -8.79 -13.49
C PRO A 181 12.30 -9.26 -12.06
N ASP A 182 11.93 -8.34 -11.15
CA ASP A 182 11.52 -8.67 -9.78
C ASP A 182 10.04 -9.09 -9.76
N TYR A 183 9.81 -10.37 -10.08
CA TYR A 183 8.48 -10.96 -10.13
C TYR A 183 7.76 -10.97 -8.78
N ASP A 184 8.48 -10.88 -7.66
CA ASP A 184 7.85 -10.84 -6.34
C ASP A 184 7.23 -9.47 -6.04
N LYS A 185 7.94 -8.39 -6.37
CA LYS A 185 7.34 -7.04 -6.29
C LYS A 185 6.18 -6.88 -7.25
N ALA A 186 6.27 -7.46 -8.44
CA ALA A 186 5.21 -7.39 -9.45
C ALA A 186 3.85 -7.93 -8.97
N VAL A 187 3.80 -8.89 -8.04
CA VAL A 187 2.54 -9.43 -7.48
C VAL A 187 1.66 -8.30 -6.93
N ASN A 188 2.22 -7.47 -6.06
CA ASN A 188 1.45 -6.41 -5.43
C ASN A 188 1.00 -5.37 -6.43
N TRP A 189 1.90 -4.94 -7.31
CA TRP A 189 1.61 -3.96 -8.35
C TRP A 189 0.47 -4.41 -9.27
N ILE A 190 0.47 -5.68 -9.69
CA ILE A 190 -0.58 -6.21 -10.55
C ILE A 190 -1.92 -6.25 -9.80
N LEU A 191 -1.91 -6.63 -8.52
CA LEU A 191 -3.12 -6.67 -7.71
C LEU A 191 -3.64 -5.27 -7.34
N ASP A 192 -2.76 -4.27 -7.23
CA ASP A 192 -3.13 -2.87 -6.99
C ASP A 192 -4.07 -2.35 -8.09
N PHE A 193 -3.94 -2.80 -9.35
CA PHE A 193 -4.88 -2.44 -10.41
C PHE A 193 -6.33 -2.82 -10.09
N SER A 194 -6.55 -4.05 -9.60
CA SER A 194 -7.89 -4.50 -9.20
C SER A 194 -8.41 -3.71 -8.01
N GLN A 195 -7.54 -3.39 -7.05
CA GLN A 195 -7.90 -2.66 -5.84
C GLN A 195 -8.22 -1.19 -6.15
N ILE A 196 -7.43 -0.52 -6.99
CA ILE A 196 -7.68 0.86 -7.45
C ILE A 196 -9.07 0.97 -8.10
N LEU A 197 -9.40 0.05 -9.01
CA LEU A 197 -10.71 0.04 -9.66
C LEU A 197 -11.85 -0.20 -8.66
N TYR A 198 -11.63 -1.10 -7.70
CA TYR A 198 -12.60 -1.32 -6.64
C TYR A 198 -12.81 -0.06 -5.81
N SER A 199 -11.73 0.59 -5.36
CA SER A 199 -11.79 1.78 -4.53
C SER A 199 -12.46 2.95 -5.22
N LEU A 200 -12.15 3.17 -6.50
CA LEU A 200 -12.78 4.22 -7.30
C LEU A 200 -14.28 3.97 -7.53
N LYS A 201 -14.69 2.71 -7.73
CA LYS A 201 -16.09 2.37 -8.02
C LYS A 201 -16.96 2.31 -6.77
N ASN A 202 -16.42 1.84 -5.65
CA ASN A 202 -17.18 1.53 -4.44
C ASN A 202 -16.92 2.52 -3.29
N ASN A 203 -15.97 3.45 -3.46
CA ASN A 203 -15.53 4.36 -2.40
C ASN A 203 -15.13 3.61 -1.11
N ASP A 204 -14.45 2.46 -1.25
CA ASP A 204 -14.01 1.61 -0.14
C ASP A 204 -12.71 0.87 -0.49
N ILE A 205 -11.92 0.46 0.50
CA ILE A 205 -10.71 -0.36 0.30
C ILE A 205 -10.92 -1.78 0.85
N ILE A 206 -10.78 -2.79 0.00
CA ILE A 206 -10.71 -4.20 0.40
C ILE A 206 -9.32 -4.77 0.11
N GLY A 207 -8.96 -5.88 0.76
CA GLY A 207 -7.69 -6.58 0.49
C GLY A 207 -7.55 -7.00 -0.98
N LYS A 208 -6.31 -7.06 -1.47
CA LYS A 208 -5.90 -7.45 -2.82
C LYS A 208 -6.51 -8.78 -3.29
N MET A 209 -6.59 -9.78 -2.41
CA MET A 209 -7.25 -11.05 -2.74
C MET A 209 -8.73 -10.86 -3.02
N LYS A 210 -9.44 -10.09 -2.19
CA LYS A 210 -10.87 -9.84 -2.37
C LYS A 210 -11.13 -8.96 -3.59
N SER A 211 -10.28 -7.96 -3.85
CA SER A 211 -10.40 -7.14 -5.06
C SER A 211 -10.14 -7.95 -6.33
N ALA A 212 -9.23 -8.94 -6.31
CA ALA A 212 -9.03 -9.85 -7.43
C ALA A 212 -10.29 -10.68 -7.75
N TYR A 213 -10.94 -11.26 -6.73
CA TYR A 213 -12.19 -12.00 -6.92
C TYR A 213 -13.35 -11.10 -7.36
N TRP A 214 -13.42 -9.88 -6.84
CA TRP A 214 -14.37 -8.89 -7.33
C TRP A 214 -14.12 -8.54 -8.80
N PHE A 215 -12.86 -8.33 -9.17
CA PHE A 215 -12.47 -7.95 -10.53
C PHE A 215 -12.87 -9.02 -11.55
N THR A 216 -12.67 -10.31 -11.25
CA THR A 216 -13.09 -11.39 -12.17
C THR A 216 -14.61 -11.46 -12.33
N ASN A 217 -15.39 -11.15 -11.29
CA ASN A 217 -16.85 -11.10 -11.39
C ASN A 217 -17.33 -9.95 -12.29
N GLU A 218 -16.66 -8.80 -12.23
CA GLU A 218 -16.97 -7.63 -13.07
C GLU A 218 -16.44 -7.76 -14.50
N HIS A 219 -15.32 -8.47 -14.66
CA HIS A 219 -14.54 -8.58 -15.89
C HIS A 219 -14.16 -10.04 -16.15
N PRO A 220 -15.16 -10.91 -16.43
CA PRO A 220 -14.90 -12.33 -16.62
C PRO A 220 -14.07 -12.61 -17.88
N GLY A 221 -13.44 -13.79 -17.90
CA GLY A 221 -12.58 -14.25 -18.99
C GLY A 221 -11.10 -13.99 -18.73
N ARG A 222 -10.29 -14.03 -19.79
CA ARG A 222 -8.81 -14.09 -19.71
C ARG A 222 -8.18 -13.07 -18.76
N MET A 223 -8.70 -11.85 -18.69
CA MET A 223 -8.18 -10.81 -17.81
C MET A 223 -8.52 -11.07 -16.33
N GLY A 224 -9.78 -11.42 -16.04
CA GLY A 224 -10.22 -11.79 -14.71
C GLY A 224 -9.48 -13.04 -14.20
N ASP A 225 -9.31 -14.04 -15.06
CA ASP A 225 -8.59 -15.27 -14.75
C ASP A 225 -7.12 -14.98 -14.39
N PHE A 226 -6.44 -14.12 -15.16
CA PHE A 226 -5.07 -13.72 -14.88
C PHE A 226 -4.92 -13.02 -13.52
N VAL A 227 -5.82 -12.10 -13.17
CA VAL A 227 -5.78 -11.41 -11.87
C VAL A 227 -5.99 -12.39 -10.72
N VAL A 228 -6.86 -13.38 -10.88
CA VAL A 228 -7.06 -14.45 -9.87
C VAL A 228 -5.84 -15.37 -9.78
N GLU A 229 -5.18 -15.67 -10.90
CA GLU A 229 -3.94 -16.45 -10.94
C GLU A 229 -2.83 -15.77 -10.12
N VAL A 230 -2.63 -14.46 -10.33
CA VAL A 230 -1.70 -13.60 -9.57
C VAL A 230 -2.07 -13.58 -8.08
N ALA A 231 -3.36 -13.48 -7.76
CA ALA A 231 -3.84 -13.54 -6.37
C ALA A 231 -3.49 -14.90 -5.73
N ASN A 232 -3.65 -15.99 -6.47
CA ASN A 232 -3.27 -17.32 -5.99
C ASN A 232 -1.75 -17.46 -5.79
N CYS A 233 -0.92 -16.82 -6.61
CA CYS A 233 0.52 -16.70 -6.35
C CYS A 233 0.79 -16.03 -5.01
N ARG A 234 0.14 -14.89 -4.71
CA ARG A 234 0.22 -14.20 -3.41
C ARG A 234 -0.19 -15.10 -2.26
N LYS A 235 -1.34 -15.79 -2.38
CA LYS A 235 -1.89 -16.67 -1.34
C LYS A 235 -0.99 -17.87 -1.04
N ARG A 236 -0.35 -18.42 -2.08
CA ARG A 236 0.48 -19.64 -1.99
C ARG A 236 1.97 -19.34 -1.82
N ASN A 237 2.37 -18.07 -1.77
CA ASN A 237 3.76 -17.65 -1.76
C ASN A 237 4.57 -18.23 -2.93
N ILE A 238 4.03 -18.18 -4.16
CA ILE A 238 4.67 -18.68 -5.39
C ILE A 238 5.05 -17.49 -6.30
N SER A 239 6.19 -17.57 -6.97
CA SER A 239 6.65 -16.55 -7.93
C SER A 239 5.71 -16.39 -9.12
N LEU A 240 5.52 -15.16 -9.61
CA LEU A 240 4.78 -14.87 -10.85
C LEU A 240 5.44 -15.42 -12.11
N SER A 241 6.74 -15.72 -12.08
CA SER A 241 7.42 -16.35 -13.21
C SER A 241 6.84 -17.72 -13.58
N SER A 242 5.99 -18.30 -12.70
CA SER A 242 5.23 -19.51 -13.00
C SER A 242 4.04 -19.28 -13.95
N ILE A 243 3.61 -18.04 -14.16
CA ILE A 243 2.47 -17.69 -14.99
C ILE A 243 2.90 -17.51 -16.45
N LEU A 244 2.24 -18.22 -17.36
CA LEU A 244 2.47 -18.12 -18.80
C LEU A 244 2.11 -16.70 -19.31
N GLU A 245 2.98 -16.13 -20.16
CA GLU A 245 2.77 -14.80 -20.76
C GLU A 245 2.56 -13.67 -19.74
N VAL A 246 3.11 -13.80 -18.51
CA VAL A 246 2.89 -12.84 -17.42
C VAL A 246 3.19 -11.40 -17.84
N VAL A 247 4.24 -11.16 -18.63
CA VAL A 247 4.59 -9.83 -19.14
C VAL A 247 3.46 -9.27 -20.00
N THR A 248 3.07 -9.99 -21.06
CA THR A 248 2.01 -9.57 -21.99
C THR A 248 0.68 -9.35 -21.29
N ARG A 249 0.25 -10.30 -20.44
CA ARG A 249 -1.01 -10.21 -19.70
C ARG A 249 -1.02 -9.05 -18.70
N SER A 250 0.10 -8.81 -18.03
CA SER A 250 0.23 -7.65 -17.15
C SER A 250 0.03 -6.37 -17.97
N ARG A 251 0.67 -6.24 -19.15
CA ARG A 251 0.60 -5.03 -20.01
C ARG A 251 -0.84 -4.71 -20.40
N GLU A 252 -1.57 -5.73 -20.83
CA GLU A 252 -2.99 -5.63 -21.16
C GLU A 252 -3.83 -5.20 -19.95
N LEU A 253 -3.55 -5.74 -18.75
CA LEU A 253 -4.25 -5.37 -17.52
C LEU A 253 -4.02 -3.90 -17.15
N MET A 254 -2.78 -3.42 -17.23
CA MET A 254 -2.46 -2.03 -16.91
C MET A 254 -3.23 -1.08 -17.85
N LEU A 255 -3.18 -1.31 -19.16
CA LEU A 255 -3.93 -0.50 -20.11
C LEU A 255 -5.44 -0.54 -19.83
N PHE A 256 -5.98 -1.74 -19.63
CA PHE A 256 -7.39 -1.92 -19.30
C PHE A 256 -7.76 -1.09 -18.06
N THR A 257 -6.91 -1.14 -17.04
CA THR A 257 -7.14 -0.43 -15.79
C THR A 257 -7.10 1.06 -15.98
N LEU A 258 -6.09 1.61 -16.66
CA LEU A 258 -6.02 3.04 -16.97
C LEU A 258 -7.28 3.48 -17.74
N GLU A 259 -7.65 2.79 -18.83
CA GLU A 259 -8.86 3.10 -19.60
C GLU A 259 -10.13 3.12 -18.71
N ARG A 260 -10.23 2.20 -17.74
CA ARG A 260 -11.38 2.11 -16.83
C ARG A 260 -11.38 3.19 -15.77
N VAL A 261 -10.23 3.50 -15.18
CA VAL A 261 -10.06 4.57 -14.18
C VAL A 261 -10.57 5.91 -14.74
N PHE A 262 -10.12 6.29 -15.94
CA PHE A 262 -10.58 7.52 -16.57
C PHE A 262 -12.05 7.49 -16.96
N ARG A 263 -12.56 6.34 -17.42
CA ARG A 263 -13.98 6.18 -17.74
C ARG A 263 -14.89 6.34 -16.52
N ILE A 264 -14.47 5.87 -15.34
CA ILE A 264 -15.22 6.07 -14.08
C ILE A 264 -15.42 7.57 -13.80
N LYS A 265 -14.46 8.42 -14.23
CA LYS A 265 -14.54 9.88 -14.13
C LYS A 265 -15.14 10.57 -15.36
N GLY A 266 -15.77 9.82 -16.27
CA GLY A 266 -16.39 10.38 -17.48
C GLY A 266 -15.37 10.89 -18.51
N ILE A 267 -14.08 10.55 -18.35
CA ILE A 267 -13.02 10.98 -19.25
C ILE A 267 -12.84 9.91 -20.33
N HIS A 268 -13.07 10.31 -21.58
CA HIS A 268 -12.89 9.44 -22.73
C HIS A 268 -11.46 9.56 -23.26
N ILE A 269 -10.67 8.51 -23.06
CA ILE A 269 -9.35 8.41 -23.68
C ILE A 269 -9.50 7.67 -25.01
N ALA A 270 -9.06 8.31 -26.10
CA ALA A 270 -8.92 7.63 -27.39
C ALA A 270 -7.97 6.43 -27.22
N LYS A 271 -8.51 5.23 -27.45
CA LYS A 271 -7.89 3.89 -27.33
C LYS A 271 -6.39 3.93 -26.98
N LEU A 272 -6.06 3.93 -25.68
CA LEU A 272 -4.67 3.76 -25.21
C LEU A 272 -4.02 2.50 -25.81
N ARG A 273 -4.85 1.49 -26.11
CA ARG A 273 -4.46 0.28 -26.85
C ARG A 273 -3.82 0.56 -28.22
N ASP A 274 -4.23 1.60 -28.92
CA ASP A 274 -3.64 1.95 -30.22
C ASP A 274 -2.21 2.51 -30.06
N LEU A 275 -1.85 3.02 -28.88
CA LEU A 275 -0.48 3.45 -28.57
C LEU A 275 0.48 2.26 -28.36
N LEU A 276 -0.04 1.05 -28.15
CA LEU A 276 0.74 -0.20 -28.06
C LEU A 276 0.80 -0.98 -29.37
N LYS A 277 0.09 -0.56 -30.44
CA LYS A 277 0.07 -1.25 -31.74
C LYS A 277 1.35 -1.09 -32.58
N ILE A 278 2.45 -0.63 -31.99
CA ILE A 278 3.73 -0.60 -32.68
C ILE A 278 4.36 -1.97 -32.46
N GLU A 279 4.44 -2.76 -33.53
CA GLU A 279 4.97 -4.13 -33.61
C GLU A 279 6.47 -4.28 -33.29
N ASP A 280 7.12 -3.24 -32.76
CA ASP A 280 8.46 -3.39 -32.21
C ASP A 280 8.34 -3.93 -30.78
N GLU A 281 9.18 -4.91 -30.46
CA GLU A 281 9.29 -5.63 -29.17
C GLU A 281 9.52 -4.72 -27.95
N THR A 282 9.59 -3.40 -28.18
CA THR A 282 9.66 -2.31 -27.21
C THR A 282 8.38 -1.46 -27.25
N ALA A 283 7.27 -2.03 -26.79
CA ALA A 283 6.09 -1.25 -26.37
C ALA A 283 6.56 -0.02 -25.56
N ASN A 284 6.47 1.17 -26.15
CA ASN A 284 7.02 2.38 -25.54
C ASN A 284 6.06 2.87 -24.46
N PHE A 285 6.15 2.26 -23.28
CA PHE A 285 5.39 2.67 -22.09
C PHE A 285 5.56 4.17 -21.80
N SER A 286 6.70 4.76 -22.15
CA SER A 286 6.91 6.20 -22.03
C SER A 286 5.87 7.00 -22.80
N ARG A 287 5.43 6.53 -23.98
CA ARG A 287 4.37 7.18 -24.76
C ARG A 287 3.01 7.06 -24.07
N VAL A 288 2.64 5.86 -23.58
CA VAL A 288 1.39 5.66 -22.82
C VAL A 288 1.38 6.57 -21.59
N PHE A 289 2.46 6.57 -20.80
CA PHE A 289 2.56 7.41 -19.62
C PHE A 289 2.57 8.90 -19.94
N MET A 290 3.24 9.33 -21.01
CA MET A 290 3.21 10.72 -21.47
C MET A 290 1.79 11.16 -21.84
N GLU A 291 1.05 10.35 -22.61
CA GLU A 291 -0.34 10.70 -22.96
C GLU A 291 -1.24 10.76 -21.72
N VAL A 292 -1.08 9.80 -20.79
CA VAL A 292 -1.84 9.82 -19.54
C VAL A 292 -1.47 11.03 -18.68
N ARG A 293 -0.19 11.43 -18.62
CA ARG A 293 0.23 12.67 -17.93
C ARG A 293 -0.41 13.89 -18.56
N ASN A 294 -0.38 14.02 -19.89
CA ASN A 294 -1.01 15.13 -20.59
C ASN A 294 -2.51 15.23 -20.24
N ILE A 295 -3.19 14.09 -20.16
CA ILE A 295 -4.60 14.04 -19.74
C ILE A 295 -4.75 14.49 -18.28
N ILE A 296 -3.92 13.97 -17.37
CA ILE A 296 -3.94 14.35 -15.94
C ILE A 296 -3.66 15.85 -15.75
N GLU A 297 -2.69 16.41 -16.46
CA GLU A 297 -2.32 17.82 -16.39
C GLU A 297 -3.47 18.72 -16.87
N ASN A 298 -4.22 18.31 -17.90
CA ASN A 298 -5.41 19.02 -18.38
C ASN A 298 -6.63 18.92 -17.44
N LEU A 299 -6.58 18.06 -16.43
CA LEU A 299 -7.66 17.86 -15.44
C LEU A 299 -7.40 18.60 -14.12
N ARG A 300 -6.22 19.20 -13.96
CA ARG A 300 -5.83 20.01 -12.79
C ARG A 300 -6.15 21.48 -13.03
#